data_AF-A0A1Q7K390-F1
#
_entry.id   AF-A0A1Q7K390-F1
#
_cell.length_a   1.000
_cell.length_b   1.000
_cell.length_c   1.000
_cell.angle_alpha   90.00
_cell.angle_beta   90.00
_cell.angle_gamma   90.00
#
_symmetry.space_group_name_H-M   'P 1'
#
loop_
_entity.id
_entity.type
_entity.pdbx_description
1 polymer ?
#
loop_
_entity_poly.entity_id
_entity_poly.type
_entity_poly.pdbx_seq_one_letter_code
_entity_poly.pdbx_strand_id
1 'polypeptide(L)'
;YSVTGPIRLELANASGDVDITGSTDGKVHVHGEVRASGFGSDTPQKRLDETVSNPPIEQRGDTIRIGKEISRMRNVSITYTIQVPRDTEVSATVASGAQTIRGVRGPVKVQSASGSVRVEKIERDAHLSTASGSVSATDIGSEVHVTSASGSVTVSNTKGDVIVNAISGVIRIAKPGGRIEADTASGEVEIQGAANDVKAHAASGRVSVQGNPGADSYWELKTVSGAVQLGVPASANLHLSAEAVSGEIRTDIPIVVEEQGKHSLRAHMGSGGGRVDVHTVSGEIHLSGTK
;
A
#
# COMPACT_ATOMS: atom_id res chain seq x y z
N TYR A 1 23.58 0.58 -20.08
CA TYR A 1 24.64 -0.14 -19.32
C TYR A 1 24.43 -1.64 -19.46
N SER A 2 25.50 -2.44 -19.68
CA SER A 2 25.44 -3.91 -19.76
C SER A 2 25.92 -4.51 -18.43
N VAL A 3 25.18 -5.46 -17.86
CA VAL A 3 25.43 -5.94 -16.49
C VAL A 3 25.23 -7.46 -16.41
N THR A 4 26.09 -8.13 -15.64
CA THR A 4 26.03 -9.58 -15.37
C THR A 4 25.55 -9.83 -13.94
N GLY A 5 24.24 -10.02 -13.75
CA GLY A 5 23.62 -10.31 -12.45
C GLY A 5 22.35 -9.47 -12.17
N PRO A 6 21.64 -9.73 -11.07
CA PRO A 6 20.54 -8.86 -10.61
C PRO A 6 21.09 -7.45 -10.37
N ILE A 7 20.48 -6.46 -11.00
CA ILE A 7 20.91 -5.06 -10.91
C ILE A 7 20.21 -4.42 -9.72
N ARG A 8 20.91 -3.55 -9.01
CA ARG A 8 20.28 -2.63 -8.05
C ARG A 8 20.16 -1.24 -8.66
N LEU A 9 18.94 -0.76 -8.84
CA LEU A 9 18.66 0.62 -9.26
C LEU A 9 18.35 1.47 -8.03
N GLU A 10 19.16 2.49 -7.78
CA GLU A 10 18.90 3.52 -6.78
C GLU A 10 18.62 4.85 -7.47
N LEU A 11 17.37 5.32 -7.42
CA LEU A 11 16.94 6.59 -7.99
C LEU A 11 16.61 7.60 -6.88
N ALA A 12 17.17 8.80 -6.99
CA ALA A 12 16.77 9.95 -6.19
C ALA A 12 16.32 11.09 -7.11
N ASN A 13 15.15 11.68 -6.84
CA ASN A 13 14.68 12.85 -7.58
C ASN A 13 14.06 13.89 -6.65
N ALA A 14 14.37 15.16 -6.88
CA ALA A 14 13.77 16.26 -6.13
C ALA A 14 12.36 16.57 -6.64
N SER A 15 12.22 16.70 -7.96
CA SER A 15 10.93 16.97 -8.56
C SER A 15 10.81 16.42 -9.98
N GLY A 16 9.62 15.97 -10.34
CA GLY A 16 9.29 15.44 -11.66
C GLY A 16 8.96 13.95 -11.61
N ASP A 17 8.25 13.49 -12.64
CA ASP A 17 7.67 12.16 -12.66
C ASP A 17 8.73 11.09 -12.97
N VAL A 18 8.47 9.88 -12.49
CA VAL A 18 9.33 8.73 -12.66
C VAL A 18 8.51 7.57 -13.19
N ASP A 19 8.90 7.03 -14.34
CA ASP A 19 8.37 5.78 -14.90
C ASP A 19 9.52 4.76 -15.00
N ILE A 20 9.42 3.65 -14.26
CA ILE A 20 10.38 2.54 -14.27
C ILE A 20 9.68 1.28 -14.77
N THR A 21 10.22 0.66 -15.80
CA THR A 21 9.60 -0.49 -16.44
C THR A 21 10.58 -1.65 -16.63
N GLY A 22 10.14 -2.86 -16.30
CA GLY A 22 10.91 -4.07 -16.55
C GLY A 22 10.95 -4.46 -18.02
N SER A 23 12.14 -4.75 -18.53
CA SER A 23 12.47 -5.08 -19.91
C SER A 23 13.16 -6.43 -20.02
N THR A 24 13.03 -7.09 -21.16
CA THR A 24 13.64 -8.39 -21.47
C THR A 24 14.96 -8.27 -22.24
N ASP A 25 15.40 -7.07 -22.59
CA ASP A 25 16.60 -6.84 -23.40
C ASP A 25 17.91 -6.85 -22.60
N GLY A 26 17.83 -7.05 -21.28
CA GLY A 26 18.99 -7.18 -20.39
C GLY A 26 19.79 -5.89 -20.22
N LYS A 27 19.25 -4.73 -20.61
CA LYS A 27 19.92 -3.43 -20.53
C LYS A 27 19.14 -2.47 -19.67
N VAL A 28 19.89 -1.52 -19.09
CA VAL A 28 19.30 -0.34 -18.47
C VAL A 28 19.35 0.83 -19.44
N HIS A 29 18.16 1.35 -19.77
CA HIS A 29 17.98 2.58 -20.56
C HIS A 29 17.43 3.66 -19.67
N VAL A 30 18.05 4.83 -19.72
CA VAL A 30 17.65 5.99 -18.92
C VAL A 30 17.40 7.14 -19.87
N HIS A 31 16.19 7.67 -19.85
CA HIS A 31 15.83 8.90 -20.54
C HIS A 31 15.37 9.91 -19.49
N GLY A 32 15.92 11.12 -19.54
CA GLY A 32 15.58 12.21 -18.62
C GLY A 32 15.19 13.46 -19.40
N GLU A 33 14.00 13.99 -19.15
CA GLU A 33 13.59 15.30 -19.63
C GLU A 33 13.79 16.33 -18.52
N VAL A 34 14.72 17.27 -18.74
CA VAL A 34 15.05 18.31 -17.76
C VAL A 34 14.28 19.59 -18.09
N ARG A 35 13.55 20.12 -17.10
CA ARG A 35 12.91 21.43 -17.14
C ARG A 35 13.49 22.29 -16.02
N ALA A 36 14.03 23.45 -16.38
CA ALA A 36 14.50 24.45 -15.42
C ALA A 36 13.54 25.64 -15.39
N SER A 37 13.23 26.14 -14.20
CA SER A 37 12.41 27.34 -14.00
C SER A 37 13.04 28.27 -12.96
N GLY A 38 12.47 29.47 -12.81
CA GLY A 38 12.86 30.46 -11.82
C GLY A 38 13.57 31.70 -12.38
N PHE A 39 13.44 32.81 -11.65
CA PHE A 39 14.07 34.10 -11.93
C PHE A 39 15.24 34.32 -10.95
N GLY A 40 16.41 34.71 -11.45
CA GLY A 40 17.63 34.88 -10.64
C GLY A 40 18.89 35.09 -11.49
N SER A 41 20.05 35.27 -10.84
CA SER A 41 21.33 35.59 -11.47
C SER A 41 21.95 34.44 -12.27
N ASP A 42 21.62 33.18 -11.96
CA ASP A 42 21.94 32.02 -12.80
C ASP A 42 20.76 31.72 -13.74
N THR A 43 21.02 31.85 -15.05
CA THR A 43 20.00 31.61 -16.08
C THR A 43 19.52 30.15 -16.04
N PRO A 44 18.21 29.89 -16.22
CA PRO A 44 17.67 28.53 -16.32
C PRO A 44 18.40 27.64 -17.34
N GLN A 45 18.92 28.23 -18.42
CA GLN A 45 19.73 27.56 -19.43
C GLN A 45 21.06 27.01 -18.90
N LYS A 46 21.79 27.76 -18.07
CA LYS A 46 23.07 27.29 -17.52
C LYS A 46 22.90 26.05 -16.63
N ARG A 47 21.82 25.99 -15.84
CA ARG A 47 21.46 24.81 -15.02
C ARG A 47 21.03 23.62 -15.86
N LEU A 48 20.33 23.88 -16.98
CA LEU A 48 19.96 22.85 -17.96
C LEU A 48 21.21 22.27 -18.60
N ASP A 49 22.11 23.12 -19.09
CA ASP A 49 23.34 22.73 -19.77
C ASP A 49 24.28 21.94 -18.84
N GLU A 50 24.41 22.31 -17.57
CA GLU A 50 25.19 21.56 -16.57
C GLU A 50 24.60 20.16 -16.31
N THR A 51 23.28 20.05 -16.20
CA THR A 51 22.59 18.77 -15.93
C THR A 51 22.65 17.82 -17.14
N VAL A 52 22.55 18.38 -18.36
CA VAL A 52 22.67 17.61 -19.61
C VAL A 52 24.11 17.19 -19.86
N SER A 53 25.08 18.06 -19.53
CA SER A 53 26.51 17.78 -19.75
C SER A 53 27.10 16.77 -18.75
N ASN A 54 26.51 16.64 -17.56
CA ASN A 54 26.91 15.66 -16.56
C ASN A 54 25.67 14.97 -15.98
N PRO A 55 25.05 14.02 -16.70
CA PRO A 55 23.90 13.31 -16.20
C PRO A 55 24.28 12.61 -14.88
N PRO A 56 23.45 12.71 -13.82
CA PRO A 56 23.79 12.26 -12.47
C PRO A 56 23.70 10.73 -12.33
N ILE A 57 24.31 9.99 -13.27
CA ILE A 57 24.22 8.54 -13.37
C ILE A 57 25.60 7.96 -13.06
N GLU A 58 25.68 7.21 -11.97
CA GLU A 58 26.88 6.47 -11.58
C GLU A 58 26.61 4.97 -11.62
N GLN A 59 27.46 4.20 -12.29
CA GLN A 59 27.46 2.75 -12.16
C GLN A 59 28.67 2.29 -11.33
N ARG A 60 28.41 1.48 -10.29
CA ARG A 60 29.45 0.78 -9.53
C ARG A 60 29.07 -0.70 -9.44
N GLY A 61 29.74 -1.53 -10.24
CA GLY A 61 29.42 -2.95 -10.33
C GLY A 61 28.01 -3.18 -10.87
N ASP A 62 27.19 -3.86 -10.09
CA ASP A 62 25.78 -4.18 -10.34
C ASP A 62 24.81 -3.06 -9.91
N THR A 63 25.31 -2.00 -9.29
CA THR A 63 24.50 -0.90 -8.77
C THR A 63 24.54 0.29 -9.71
N ILE A 64 23.37 0.76 -10.13
CA ILE A 64 23.18 1.98 -10.92
C ILE A 64 22.49 3.01 -10.03
N ARG A 65 23.15 4.14 -9.82
CA ARG A 65 22.65 5.27 -9.05
C ARG A 65 22.28 6.41 -9.98
N ILE A 66 21.11 7.00 -9.79
CA ILE A 66 20.60 8.12 -10.59
C ILE A 66 20.16 9.24 -9.64
N GLY A 67 20.64 10.46 -9.87
CA GLY A 67 20.09 11.68 -9.27
C GLY A 67 20.55 12.02 -7.85
N LYS A 68 21.59 11.35 -7.32
CA LYS A 68 22.13 11.56 -5.96
C LYS A 68 22.48 13.02 -5.62
N GLU A 69 22.93 13.80 -6.59
CA GLU A 69 23.30 15.22 -6.38
C GLU A 69 22.16 16.20 -6.70
N ILE A 70 21.12 15.74 -7.40
CA ILE A 70 20.01 16.58 -7.87
C ILE A 70 19.08 16.99 -6.74
N SER A 71 19.04 16.23 -5.64
CA SER A 71 18.34 16.62 -4.41
C SER A 71 18.79 17.97 -3.84
N ARG A 72 19.94 18.51 -4.26
CA ARG A 72 20.45 19.82 -3.85
C ARG A 72 20.14 20.95 -4.83
N MET A 73 19.66 20.63 -6.04
CA MET A 73 19.41 21.62 -7.08
C MET A 73 18.01 22.24 -6.90
N ARG A 74 17.95 23.57 -6.79
CA ARG A 74 16.68 24.30 -6.70
C ARG A 74 16.15 24.66 -8.10
N ASN A 75 14.83 24.58 -8.25
CA ASN A 75 14.10 24.95 -9.47
C ASN A 75 14.51 24.17 -10.74
N VAL A 76 14.88 22.89 -10.57
CA VAL A 76 15.08 21.93 -11.65
C VAL A 76 14.12 20.77 -11.43
N SER A 77 13.36 20.43 -12.46
CA SER A 77 12.47 19.28 -12.50
C SER A 77 12.91 18.33 -13.58
N ILE A 78 12.98 17.05 -13.26
CA ILE A 78 13.44 16.01 -14.18
C ILE A 78 12.41 14.90 -14.20
N THR A 79 11.88 14.64 -15.39
CA THR A 79 11.04 13.49 -15.65
C THR A 79 11.94 12.34 -16.11
N TYR A 80 11.93 11.22 -15.41
CA TYR A 80 12.72 10.04 -15.76
C TYR A 80 11.83 8.95 -16.36
N THR A 81 12.23 8.43 -17.52
CA THR A 81 11.73 7.17 -18.08
C THR A 81 12.88 6.17 -18.09
N ILE A 82 12.76 5.10 -17.32
CA ILE A 82 13.82 4.12 -17.09
C ILE A 82 13.30 2.74 -17.46
N GLN A 83 14.05 2.02 -18.29
CA GLN A 83 13.86 0.60 -18.53
C GLN A 83 14.97 -0.17 -17.84
N VAL A 84 14.61 -1.20 -17.08
CA VAL A 84 15.55 -2.07 -16.36
C VAL A 84 15.32 -3.53 -16.69
N PRO A 85 16.33 -4.42 -16.61
CA PRO A 85 16.09 -5.85 -16.66
C PRO A 85 15.06 -6.29 -15.62
N ARG A 86 14.27 -7.29 -15.96
CA ARG A 86 13.21 -7.76 -15.05
C ARG A 86 13.73 -8.20 -13.68
N ASP A 87 14.94 -8.72 -13.54
CA ASP A 87 15.49 -9.15 -12.25
C ASP A 87 16.03 -8.02 -11.36
N THR A 88 15.78 -6.77 -11.72
CA THR A 88 16.29 -5.61 -10.99
C THR A 88 15.60 -5.42 -9.64
N GLU A 89 16.38 -5.10 -8.61
CA GLU A 89 15.89 -4.50 -7.36
C GLU A 89 15.79 -2.99 -7.56
N VAL A 90 14.64 -2.39 -7.24
CA VAL A 90 14.39 -0.96 -7.45
C VAL A 90 14.21 -0.26 -6.11
N SER A 91 15.00 0.79 -5.88
CA SER A 91 14.82 1.74 -4.78
C SER A 91 14.66 3.15 -5.35
N ALA A 92 13.47 3.73 -5.22
CA ALA A 92 13.16 5.06 -5.71
C ALA A 92 12.78 6.01 -4.57
N THR A 93 13.43 7.16 -4.50
CA THR A 93 13.14 8.23 -3.53
C THR A 93 12.84 9.51 -4.30
N VAL A 94 11.60 9.97 -4.27
CA VAL A 94 11.16 11.18 -4.98
C VAL A 94 10.50 12.14 -4.00
N ALA A 95 10.97 13.38 -3.95
CA ALA A 95 10.36 14.36 -3.04
C ALA A 95 9.00 14.87 -3.57
N SER A 96 8.87 15.14 -4.87
CA SER A 96 7.61 15.57 -5.47
C SER A 96 7.45 15.06 -6.90
N GLY A 97 6.41 14.27 -7.17
CA GLY A 97 6.12 13.77 -8.52
C GLY A 97 5.39 12.43 -8.51
N ALA A 98 4.77 12.09 -9.63
CA ALA A 98 4.18 10.77 -9.80
C ALA A 98 5.29 9.72 -10.02
N GLN A 99 5.13 8.55 -9.41
CA GLN A 99 6.04 7.42 -9.53
C GLN A 99 5.24 6.22 -10.04
N THR A 100 5.65 5.67 -11.18
CA THR A 100 5.11 4.42 -11.71
C THR A 100 6.24 3.42 -11.84
N ILE A 101 6.10 2.23 -11.23
CA ILE A 101 7.07 1.15 -11.32
C ILE A 101 6.33 -0.12 -11.72
N ARG A 102 6.73 -0.77 -12.80
CA ARG A 102 6.00 -1.94 -13.31
C ARG A 102 6.84 -3.04 -13.93
N GLY A 103 6.39 -4.29 -13.74
CA GLY A 103 6.90 -5.46 -14.47
C GLY A 103 8.28 -5.94 -14.03
N VAL A 104 8.59 -5.81 -12.75
CA VAL A 104 9.89 -6.15 -12.17
C VAL A 104 9.76 -7.39 -11.29
N ARG A 105 10.74 -8.31 -11.35
CA ARG A 105 10.79 -9.55 -10.57
C ARG A 105 11.52 -9.38 -9.24
N GLY A 106 12.45 -8.43 -9.16
CA GLY A 106 13.09 -8.06 -7.91
C GLY A 106 12.16 -7.26 -6.98
N PRO A 107 12.56 -7.07 -5.71
CA PRO A 107 11.80 -6.27 -4.76
C PRO A 107 11.83 -4.78 -5.14
N VAL A 108 10.78 -4.07 -4.72
CA VAL A 108 10.60 -2.64 -4.97
C VAL A 108 10.47 -1.89 -3.66
N LYS A 109 11.27 -0.84 -3.48
CA LYS A 109 11.18 0.12 -2.39
C LYS A 109 10.92 1.52 -2.94
N VAL A 110 9.88 2.18 -2.45
CA VAL A 110 9.52 3.54 -2.85
C VAL A 110 9.39 4.44 -1.64
N GLN A 111 9.98 5.63 -1.73
CA GLN A 111 9.81 6.70 -0.76
C GLN A 111 9.34 7.96 -1.51
N SER A 112 8.21 8.51 -1.09
CA SER A 112 7.61 9.72 -1.64
C SER A 112 7.38 10.76 -0.55
N ALA A 113 7.73 12.02 -0.75
CA ALA A 113 7.23 13.07 0.15
C ALA A 113 5.85 13.54 -0.31
N SER A 114 5.69 13.81 -1.60
CA SER A 114 4.40 14.11 -2.22
C SER A 114 4.26 13.53 -3.63
N GLY A 115 3.02 13.18 -3.99
CA GLY A 115 2.68 12.67 -5.31
C GLY A 115 2.11 11.26 -5.28
N SER A 116 1.65 10.79 -6.43
CA SER A 116 1.01 9.47 -6.56
C SER A 116 2.05 8.38 -6.82
N VAL A 117 2.01 7.30 -6.06
CA VAL A 117 2.85 6.11 -6.23
C VAL A 117 1.99 4.98 -6.80
N ARG A 118 2.42 4.40 -7.91
CA ARG A 118 1.80 3.24 -8.56
C ARG A 118 2.84 2.17 -8.78
N VAL A 119 2.62 1.00 -8.18
CA VAL A 119 3.49 -0.17 -8.30
C VAL A 119 2.67 -1.35 -8.80
N GLU A 120 3.06 -1.93 -9.94
CA GLU A 120 2.25 -2.94 -10.63
C GLU A 120 3.08 -4.12 -11.14
N LYS A 121 2.54 -5.34 -11.02
CA LYS A 121 3.16 -6.56 -11.59
C LYS A 121 4.59 -6.76 -11.07
N ILE A 122 4.72 -6.81 -9.75
CA ILE A 122 5.98 -7.06 -9.07
C ILE A 122 5.99 -8.50 -8.57
N GLU A 123 6.99 -9.32 -8.93
CA GLU A 123 6.97 -10.74 -8.50
C GLU A 123 7.38 -10.95 -7.04
N ARG A 124 8.08 -9.98 -6.45
CA ARG A 124 8.56 -10.00 -5.05
C ARG A 124 7.93 -8.89 -4.22
N ASP A 125 8.58 -8.55 -3.10
CA ASP A 125 8.04 -7.64 -2.09
C ASP A 125 7.97 -6.20 -2.58
N ALA A 126 6.99 -5.45 -2.08
CA ALA A 126 6.83 -4.02 -2.32
C ALA A 126 6.73 -3.24 -1.00
N HIS A 127 7.71 -2.37 -0.74
CA HIS A 127 7.76 -1.49 0.43
C HIS A 127 7.55 -0.03 0.01
N LEU A 128 6.43 0.58 0.36
CA LEU A 128 6.01 1.90 -0.12
C LEU A 128 5.82 2.85 1.07
N SER A 129 6.52 3.97 1.08
CA SER A 129 6.38 4.99 2.12
C SER A 129 6.02 6.34 1.49
N THR A 130 4.95 6.97 1.97
CA THR A 130 4.56 8.31 1.53
C THR A 130 4.22 9.24 2.70
N ALA A 131 4.59 10.51 2.62
CA ALA A 131 4.09 11.52 3.56
C ALA A 131 2.72 12.05 3.11
N SER A 132 2.53 12.32 1.82
CA SER A 132 1.24 12.74 1.28
C SER A 132 1.03 12.27 -0.16
N GLY A 133 -0.17 11.79 -0.48
CA GLY A 133 -0.54 11.38 -1.82
C GLY A 133 -1.24 10.03 -1.86
N SER A 134 -1.50 9.53 -3.07
CA SER A 134 -2.17 8.23 -3.23
C SER A 134 -1.15 7.14 -3.57
N VAL A 135 -1.30 5.98 -2.94
CA VAL A 135 -0.47 4.79 -3.18
C VAL A 135 -1.37 3.70 -3.76
N SER A 136 -0.94 3.11 -4.88
CA SER A 136 -1.56 1.94 -5.49
C SER A 136 -0.53 0.83 -5.67
N ALA A 137 -0.81 -0.35 -5.14
CA ALA A 137 -0.03 -1.56 -5.35
C ALA A 137 -0.93 -2.66 -5.92
N THR A 138 -0.65 -3.14 -7.13
CA THR A 138 -1.48 -4.13 -7.83
C THR A 138 -0.64 -5.27 -8.39
N ASP A 139 -1.14 -6.50 -8.33
CA ASP A 139 -0.46 -7.70 -8.86
C ASP A 139 0.93 -7.91 -8.23
N ILE A 140 0.96 -8.03 -6.90
CA ILE A 140 2.20 -8.23 -6.14
C ILE A 140 2.35 -9.70 -5.75
N GLY A 141 3.50 -10.29 -6.08
CA GLY A 141 3.75 -11.73 -5.96
C GLY A 141 4.13 -12.21 -4.56
N SER A 142 4.40 -11.29 -3.64
CA SER A 142 4.83 -11.56 -2.26
C SER A 142 4.21 -10.53 -1.30
N GLU A 143 4.93 -10.08 -0.26
CA GLU A 143 4.45 -9.14 0.75
C GLU A 143 4.33 -7.70 0.21
N VAL A 144 3.30 -6.98 0.67
CA VAL A 144 3.16 -5.53 0.48
C VAL A 144 3.18 -4.84 1.84
N HIS A 145 4.10 -3.90 2.02
CA HIS A 145 4.13 -3.03 3.20
C HIS A 145 3.99 -1.57 2.77
N VAL A 146 2.93 -0.90 3.21
CA VAL A 146 2.70 0.53 2.97
C VAL A 146 2.69 1.32 4.27
N THR A 147 3.41 2.44 4.30
CA THR A 147 3.31 3.47 5.36
C THR A 147 2.90 4.80 4.74
N SER A 148 1.81 5.41 5.24
CA SER A 148 1.29 6.68 4.73
C SER A 148 0.94 7.64 5.86
N ALA A 149 1.43 8.88 5.83
CA ALA A 149 0.96 9.87 6.79
C ALA A 149 -0.41 10.46 6.37
N SER A 150 -0.62 10.70 5.08
CA SER A 150 -1.89 11.21 4.56
C SER A 150 -2.18 10.76 3.14
N GLY A 151 -3.44 10.43 2.87
CA GLY A 151 -3.93 10.13 1.52
C GLY A 151 -4.59 8.76 1.41
N SER A 152 -4.73 8.25 0.19
CA SER A 152 -5.40 6.97 -0.05
C SER A 152 -4.39 5.87 -0.36
N VAL A 153 -4.56 4.70 0.25
CA VAL A 153 -3.77 3.50 -0.04
C VAL A 153 -4.71 2.48 -0.64
N THR A 154 -4.38 1.97 -1.82
CA THR A 154 -5.09 0.87 -2.47
C THR A 154 -4.11 -0.26 -2.73
N VAL A 155 -4.40 -1.45 -2.22
CA VAL A 155 -3.64 -2.68 -2.49
C VAL A 155 -4.58 -3.69 -3.09
N SER A 156 -4.23 -4.29 -4.23
CA SER A 156 -5.09 -5.28 -4.88
C SER A 156 -4.32 -6.45 -5.49
N ASN A 157 -4.95 -7.63 -5.48
CA ASN A 157 -4.41 -8.85 -6.07
C ASN A 157 -2.97 -9.17 -5.62
N THR A 158 -2.80 -9.33 -4.31
CA THR A 158 -1.50 -9.65 -3.69
C THR A 158 -1.46 -11.12 -3.32
N LYS A 159 -0.36 -11.82 -3.56
CA LYS A 159 -0.24 -13.24 -3.20
C LYS A 159 0.19 -13.48 -1.75
N GLY A 160 1.00 -12.57 -1.19
CA GLY A 160 1.48 -12.64 0.19
C GLY A 160 0.69 -11.76 1.16
N ASP A 161 1.34 -11.46 2.28
CA ASP A 161 0.78 -10.63 3.35
C ASP A 161 0.67 -9.15 2.94
N VAL A 162 -0.29 -8.44 3.52
CA VAL A 162 -0.51 -7.01 3.29
C VAL A 162 -0.48 -6.28 4.63
N ILE A 163 0.51 -5.40 4.81
CA ILE A 163 0.70 -4.59 6.01
C ILE A 163 0.56 -3.11 5.62
N VAL A 164 -0.44 -2.40 6.15
CA VAL A 164 -0.70 -0.99 5.84
C VAL A 164 -0.85 -0.19 7.12
N ASN A 165 0.03 0.79 7.30
CA ASN A 165 -0.01 1.75 8.40
C ASN A 165 -0.31 3.14 7.85
N ALA A 166 -1.45 3.72 8.23
CA ALA A 166 -1.82 5.09 7.87
C ALA A 166 -2.03 5.96 9.12
N ILE A 167 -1.72 7.26 9.03
CA ILE A 167 -2.16 8.21 10.06
C ILE A 167 -3.56 8.72 9.70
N SER A 168 -3.75 9.13 8.46
CA SER A 168 -5.06 9.60 7.99
C SER A 168 -5.36 9.24 6.54
N GLY A 169 -6.65 9.01 6.26
CA GLY A 169 -7.15 8.76 4.92
C GLY A 169 -7.86 7.42 4.78
N VAL A 170 -7.78 6.80 3.60
CA VAL A 170 -8.53 5.57 3.30
C VAL A 170 -7.59 4.46 2.87
N ILE A 171 -7.70 3.30 3.52
CA ILE A 171 -7.02 2.06 3.17
C ILE A 171 -8.05 1.17 2.46
N ARG A 172 -7.75 0.75 1.23
CA ARG A 172 -8.53 -0.25 0.49
C ARG A 172 -7.67 -1.43 0.15
N ILE A 173 -8.08 -2.63 0.54
CA ILE A 173 -7.39 -3.88 0.25
C ILE A 173 -8.37 -4.82 -0.43
N ALA A 174 -8.05 -5.29 -1.63
CA ALA A 174 -8.93 -6.17 -2.41
C ALA A 174 -8.21 -7.43 -2.89
N LYS A 175 -8.83 -8.59 -2.71
CA LYS A 175 -8.27 -9.91 -3.08
C LYS A 175 -6.87 -10.15 -2.50
N PRO A 176 -6.69 -10.06 -1.17
CA PRO A 176 -5.44 -10.42 -0.50
C PRO A 176 -5.27 -11.95 -0.49
N GLY A 177 -4.04 -12.43 -0.74
CA GLY A 177 -3.68 -13.84 -0.75
C GLY A 177 -3.13 -14.35 0.59
N GLY A 178 -2.55 -13.48 1.40
CA GLY A 178 -2.01 -13.77 2.73
C GLY A 178 -2.79 -13.11 3.86
N ARG A 179 -2.12 -12.88 4.99
CA ARG A 179 -2.64 -12.17 6.17
C ARG A 179 -2.71 -10.67 5.93
N ILE A 180 -3.57 -9.99 6.68
CA ILE A 180 -3.75 -8.54 6.59
C ILE A 180 -3.54 -7.89 7.95
N GLU A 181 -2.73 -6.84 7.98
CA GLU A 181 -2.62 -5.91 9.11
C GLU A 181 -2.81 -4.49 8.58
N ALA A 182 -3.89 -3.82 9.00
CA ALA A 182 -4.29 -2.52 8.49
C ALA A 182 -4.68 -1.58 9.64
N ASP A 183 -3.86 -0.56 9.87
CA ASP A 183 -4.00 0.36 10.98
C ASP A 183 -4.18 1.80 10.47
N THR A 184 -5.15 2.52 11.05
CA THR A 184 -5.30 3.95 10.83
C THR A 184 -5.65 4.72 12.11
N ALA A 185 -5.09 5.91 12.29
CA ALA A 185 -5.51 6.77 13.41
C ALA A 185 -6.85 7.46 13.11
N SER A 186 -7.03 7.98 11.89
CA SER A 186 -8.28 8.63 11.49
C SER A 186 -8.60 8.32 10.03
N GLY A 187 -9.64 7.52 9.78
CA GLY A 187 -9.90 7.11 8.41
C GLY A 187 -10.83 5.92 8.26
N GLU A 188 -10.81 5.36 7.06
CA GLU A 188 -11.58 4.17 6.71
C GLU A 188 -10.62 3.05 6.29
N VAL A 189 -10.88 1.85 6.80
CA VAL A 189 -10.23 0.61 6.37
C VAL A 189 -11.30 -0.24 5.69
N GLU A 190 -11.12 -0.49 4.40
CA GLU A 190 -12.02 -1.31 3.59
C GLU A 190 -11.25 -2.52 3.05
N ILE A 191 -11.68 -3.72 3.44
CA ILE A 191 -11.05 -4.98 3.04
C ILE A 191 -12.10 -5.83 2.33
N GLN A 192 -11.79 -6.31 1.13
CA GLN A 192 -12.66 -7.13 0.31
C GLN A 192 -11.99 -8.44 -0.12
N GLY A 193 -12.68 -9.56 0.11
CA GLY A 193 -12.22 -10.89 -0.26
C GLY A 193 -11.19 -11.49 0.69
N ALA A 194 -11.23 -11.12 1.98
CA ALA A 194 -10.36 -11.72 2.99
C ALA A 194 -10.76 -13.17 3.29
N ALA A 195 -9.76 -14.01 3.58
CA ALA A 195 -9.96 -15.41 3.97
C ALA A 195 -8.99 -15.87 5.07
N ASN A 196 -7.76 -15.35 5.09
CA ASN A 196 -6.78 -15.59 6.14
C ASN A 196 -6.96 -14.61 7.30
N ASP A 197 -6.00 -14.56 8.22
CA ASP A 197 -6.02 -13.64 9.37
C ASP A 197 -6.16 -12.18 8.94
N VAL A 198 -6.94 -11.44 9.71
CA VAL A 198 -7.17 -10.00 9.50
C VAL A 198 -7.02 -9.28 10.83
N LYS A 199 -6.15 -8.27 10.88
CA LYS A 199 -6.15 -7.25 11.93
C LYS A 199 -6.45 -5.92 11.27
N ALA A 200 -7.57 -5.31 11.61
CA ALA A 200 -7.98 -4.04 11.02
C ALA A 200 -8.45 -3.09 12.12
N HIS A 201 -7.65 -2.07 12.41
CA HIS A 201 -7.89 -1.15 13.50
C HIS A 201 -8.02 0.29 12.99
N ALA A 202 -9.02 1.02 13.50
CA ALA A 202 -9.13 2.47 13.29
C ALA A 202 -9.43 3.18 14.61
N ALA A 203 -8.58 4.12 15.05
CA ALA A 203 -8.88 4.85 16.29
C ALA A 203 -10.15 5.72 16.12
N SER A 204 -10.26 6.45 15.01
CA SER A 204 -11.48 7.14 14.61
C SER A 204 -11.85 6.81 13.17
N GLY A 205 -13.10 6.42 12.94
CA GLY A 205 -13.65 6.17 11.60
C GLY A 205 -14.22 4.77 11.44
N ARG A 206 -14.08 4.16 10.26
CA ARG A 206 -14.78 2.92 9.91
C ARG A 206 -13.82 1.80 9.57
N VAL A 207 -14.11 0.61 10.07
CA VAL A 207 -13.52 -0.64 9.60
C VAL A 207 -14.61 -1.45 8.90
N SER A 208 -14.44 -1.77 7.63
CA SER A 208 -15.36 -2.58 6.84
C SER A 208 -14.59 -3.76 6.25
N VAL A 209 -14.93 -4.98 6.66
CA VAL A 209 -14.27 -6.20 6.18
C VAL A 209 -15.31 -7.13 5.59
N GLN A 210 -15.09 -7.51 4.34
CA GLN A 210 -15.90 -8.48 3.61
C GLN A 210 -15.06 -9.68 3.22
N GLY A 211 -15.53 -10.89 3.53
CA GLY A 211 -14.85 -12.11 3.13
C GLY A 211 -15.41 -13.35 3.83
N ASN A 212 -14.70 -14.47 3.71
CA ASN A 212 -15.10 -15.73 4.30
C ASN A 212 -13.96 -16.25 5.20
N PRO A 213 -14.05 -16.06 6.53
CA PRO A 213 -13.02 -16.52 7.45
C PRO A 213 -12.72 -18.01 7.25
N GLY A 214 -11.44 -18.33 7.03
CA GLY A 214 -10.96 -19.71 7.00
C GLY A 214 -11.13 -20.40 8.36
N ALA A 215 -11.18 -21.74 8.36
CA ALA A 215 -11.45 -22.53 9.57
C ALA A 215 -10.51 -22.24 10.75
N ASP A 216 -9.23 -21.96 10.46
CA ASP A 216 -8.20 -21.65 11.46
C ASP A 216 -7.81 -20.16 11.51
N SER A 217 -8.59 -19.30 10.84
CA SER A 217 -8.28 -17.86 10.77
C SER A 217 -8.72 -17.11 12.01
N TYR A 218 -7.99 -16.04 12.33
CA TYR A 218 -8.36 -15.07 13.37
C TYR A 218 -8.53 -13.67 12.78
N TRP A 219 -9.73 -13.12 12.95
CA TRP A 219 -10.07 -11.76 12.53
C TRP A 219 -10.28 -10.89 13.76
N GLU A 220 -9.53 -9.79 13.83
CA GLU A 220 -9.62 -8.80 14.89
C GLU A 220 -9.93 -7.43 14.28
N LEU A 221 -11.15 -6.97 14.50
CA LEU A 221 -11.66 -5.72 13.94
C LEU A 221 -11.94 -4.75 15.08
N LYS A 222 -11.25 -3.61 15.12
CA LYS A 222 -11.33 -2.69 16.26
C LYS A 222 -11.53 -1.25 15.83
N THR A 223 -12.42 -0.57 16.53
CA THR A 223 -12.50 0.90 16.52
C THR A 223 -12.57 1.48 17.92
N VAL A 224 -12.09 2.71 18.13
CA VAL A 224 -12.40 3.42 19.38
C VAL A 224 -13.66 4.27 19.18
N SER A 225 -13.65 5.15 18.19
CA SER A 225 -14.79 5.97 17.82
C SER A 225 -15.19 5.72 16.37
N GLY A 226 -16.30 5.03 16.18
CA GLY A 226 -16.87 4.77 14.86
C GLY A 226 -17.36 3.34 14.69
N ALA A 227 -17.53 2.93 13.44
CA ALA A 227 -18.31 1.76 13.09
C ALA A 227 -17.42 0.60 12.62
N VAL A 228 -17.80 -0.61 13.01
CA VAL A 228 -17.26 -1.83 12.42
C VAL A 228 -18.36 -2.52 11.61
N GLN A 229 -18.05 -2.83 10.36
CA GLN A 229 -18.92 -3.57 9.46
C GLN A 229 -18.25 -4.88 9.07
N LEU A 230 -18.93 -5.98 9.34
CA LEU A 230 -18.49 -7.32 8.96
C LEU A 230 -19.48 -7.89 7.95
N GLY A 231 -18.99 -8.18 6.74
CA GLY A 231 -19.73 -8.87 5.69
C GLY A 231 -19.21 -10.29 5.51
N VAL A 232 -20.08 -11.28 5.69
CA VAL A 232 -19.74 -12.70 5.47
C VAL A 232 -20.77 -13.38 4.58
N PRO A 233 -20.39 -14.42 3.79
CA PRO A 233 -21.36 -15.17 3.00
C PRO A 233 -22.24 -16.04 3.90
N ALA A 234 -23.43 -16.42 3.42
CA ALA A 234 -24.35 -17.30 4.15
C ALA A 234 -23.78 -18.70 4.45
N SER A 235 -22.71 -19.09 3.75
CA SER A 235 -21.99 -20.35 3.94
C SER A 235 -20.81 -20.27 4.91
N ALA A 236 -20.52 -19.09 5.48
CA ALA A 236 -19.39 -18.95 6.39
C ALA A 236 -19.59 -19.78 7.68
N ASN A 237 -18.46 -20.19 8.27
CA ASN A 237 -18.42 -21.04 9.44
C ASN A 237 -17.46 -20.44 10.47
N LEU A 238 -18.00 -19.77 11.48
CA LEU A 238 -17.22 -18.91 12.37
C LEU A 238 -17.81 -18.84 13.78
N HIS A 239 -16.95 -18.49 14.74
CA HIS A 239 -17.32 -17.98 16.05
C HIS A 239 -17.13 -16.47 16.09
N LEU A 240 -18.13 -15.76 16.60
CA LEU A 240 -18.16 -14.32 16.73
C LEU A 240 -18.18 -13.91 18.20
N SER A 241 -17.28 -12.99 18.56
CA SER A 241 -17.35 -12.21 19.79
C SER A 241 -17.40 -10.73 19.42
N ALA A 242 -18.52 -10.06 19.70
CA ALA A 242 -18.71 -8.64 19.43
C ALA A 242 -18.96 -7.88 20.74
N GLU A 243 -18.25 -6.77 20.94
CA GLU A 243 -18.36 -5.91 22.13
C GLU A 243 -18.43 -4.42 21.75
N ALA A 244 -19.44 -3.72 22.25
CA ALA A 244 -19.67 -2.29 21.99
C ALA A 244 -19.95 -1.54 23.30
N VAL A 245 -18.96 -0.85 23.87
CA VAL A 245 -19.06 -0.26 25.23
C VAL A 245 -20.21 0.76 25.34
N SER A 246 -20.28 1.71 24.41
CA SER A 246 -21.34 2.73 24.33
C SER A 246 -21.95 2.79 22.92
N GLY A 247 -22.32 1.62 22.40
CA GLY A 247 -22.77 1.42 21.03
C GLY A 247 -23.92 0.43 20.87
N GLU A 248 -24.27 0.14 19.62
CA GLU A 248 -25.28 -0.86 19.25
C GLU A 248 -24.63 -1.99 18.43
N ILE A 249 -25.11 -3.22 18.62
CA ILE A 249 -24.73 -4.38 17.82
C ILE A 249 -25.95 -4.81 17.02
N ARG A 250 -25.84 -4.81 15.68
CA ARG A 250 -26.90 -5.22 14.75
C ARG A 250 -26.45 -6.39 13.88
N THR A 251 -27.36 -7.33 13.65
CA THR A 251 -27.10 -8.56 12.90
C THR A 251 -28.23 -8.84 11.92
N ASP A 252 -27.91 -8.86 10.63
CA ASP A 252 -28.86 -9.12 9.54
C ASP A 252 -28.69 -10.53 8.93
N ILE A 253 -27.91 -11.39 9.59
CA ILE A 253 -27.58 -12.74 9.15
C ILE A 253 -28.10 -13.79 10.14
N PRO A 254 -28.46 -15.00 9.67
CA PRO A 254 -28.91 -16.09 10.52
C PRO A 254 -27.73 -16.65 11.33
N ILE A 255 -27.53 -16.09 12.53
CA ILE A 255 -26.52 -16.52 13.50
C ILE A 255 -27.20 -17.24 14.68
N VAL A 256 -26.51 -18.22 15.24
CA VAL A 256 -26.94 -18.88 16.47
C VAL A 256 -26.32 -18.12 17.64
N VAL A 257 -27.15 -17.42 18.40
CA VAL A 257 -26.72 -16.66 19.57
C VAL A 257 -26.47 -17.62 20.74
N GLU A 258 -25.26 -17.57 21.30
CA GLU A 258 -24.87 -18.34 22.48
C GLU A 258 -25.06 -17.52 23.75
N GLU A 259 -24.67 -16.24 23.70
CA GLU A 259 -24.82 -15.30 24.80
C GLU A 259 -25.06 -13.88 24.27
N GLN A 260 -25.99 -13.17 24.89
CA GLN A 260 -26.29 -11.79 24.54
C GLN A 260 -26.43 -10.96 25.81
N GLY A 261 -25.52 -9.99 25.94
CA GLY A 261 -25.58 -8.95 26.96
C GLY A 261 -26.14 -7.65 26.41
N LYS A 262 -26.17 -6.61 27.24
CA LYS A 262 -26.57 -5.26 26.82
C LYS A 262 -25.65 -4.67 25.74
N HIS A 263 -24.36 -5.00 25.82
CA HIS A 263 -23.27 -4.40 25.04
C HIS A 263 -22.32 -5.45 24.45
N SER A 264 -22.71 -6.72 24.50
CA SER A 264 -21.89 -7.85 24.05
C SER A 264 -22.75 -8.91 23.37
N LEU A 265 -22.16 -9.60 22.40
CA LEU A 265 -22.78 -10.69 21.67
C LEU A 265 -21.73 -11.77 21.42
N ARG A 266 -22.03 -13.01 21.86
CA ARG A 266 -21.34 -14.21 21.42
C ARG A 266 -22.29 -15.06 20.59
N ALA A 267 -21.85 -15.43 19.41
CA ALA A 267 -22.64 -16.20 18.47
C ALA A 267 -21.74 -17.06 17.58
N HIS A 268 -22.33 -18.03 16.89
CA HIS A 268 -21.65 -18.76 15.84
C HIS A 268 -22.52 -18.88 14.58
N MET A 269 -21.86 -19.19 13.48
CA MET A 269 -22.49 -19.54 12.22
C MET A 269 -21.91 -20.88 11.75
N GLY A 270 -22.75 -21.77 11.24
CA GLY A 270 -22.35 -23.14 10.90
C GLY A 270 -22.10 -24.00 12.15
N SER A 271 -21.08 -24.87 12.09
CA SER A 271 -20.67 -25.72 13.20
C SER A 271 -19.58 -25.10 14.08
N GLY A 272 -19.22 -23.84 13.85
CA GLY A 272 -18.02 -23.22 14.43
C GLY A 272 -16.76 -23.46 13.57
N GLY A 273 -15.83 -22.52 13.62
CA GLY A 273 -14.64 -22.45 12.76
C GLY A 273 -13.78 -21.22 13.06
N GLY A 274 -13.53 -20.40 12.04
CA GLY A 274 -12.70 -19.20 12.15
C GLY A 274 -13.20 -18.27 13.26
N ARG A 275 -12.28 -17.60 13.95
CA ARG A 275 -12.63 -16.73 15.08
C ARG A 275 -12.66 -15.28 14.64
N VAL A 276 -13.74 -14.59 14.96
CA VAL A 276 -13.93 -13.17 14.63
C VAL A 276 -14.24 -12.38 15.90
N ASP A 277 -13.31 -11.51 16.28
CA ASP A 277 -13.39 -10.65 17.44
C ASP A 277 -13.59 -9.20 16.97
N VAL A 278 -14.73 -8.60 17.31
CA VAL A 278 -15.13 -7.26 16.90
C VAL A 278 -15.31 -6.37 18.12
N HIS A 279 -14.59 -5.25 18.18
CA HIS A 279 -14.69 -4.34 19.32
C HIS A 279 -14.87 -2.90 18.86
N THR A 280 -15.81 -2.19 19.49
CA THR A 280 -15.89 -0.73 19.42
C THR A 280 -16.09 -0.15 20.82
N VAL A 281 -15.48 1.00 21.11
CA VAL A 281 -15.78 1.72 22.36
C VAL A 281 -17.06 2.54 22.16
N SER A 282 -17.10 3.39 21.14
CA SER A 282 -18.24 4.24 20.81
C SER A 282 -18.56 4.14 19.33
N GLY A 283 -19.65 3.44 19.00
CA GLY A 283 -20.19 3.37 17.64
C GLY A 283 -20.94 2.07 17.38
N GLU A 284 -21.22 1.77 16.12
CA GLU A 284 -22.07 0.63 15.73
C GLU A 284 -21.22 -0.55 15.25
N ILE A 285 -21.59 -1.75 15.67
CA ILE A 285 -21.14 -2.99 15.05
C ILE A 285 -22.29 -3.52 14.20
N HIS A 286 -22.05 -3.67 12.91
CA HIS A 286 -23.04 -4.20 11.98
C HIS A 286 -22.52 -5.45 11.27
N LEU A 287 -23.24 -6.55 11.46
CA LEU A 287 -23.00 -7.82 10.79
C LEU A 287 -24.03 -8.02 9.68
N SER A 288 -23.55 -8.27 8.47
CA SER A 288 -24.40 -8.38 7.29
C SER A 288 -23.96 -9.53 6.37
N GLY A 289 -24.89 -9.99 5.55
CA GLY A 289 -24.63 -11.01 4.55
C GLY A 289 -24.06 -10.40 3.29
N THR A 290 -23.00 -10.98 2.73
CA THR A 290 -22.56 -10.66 1.36
C THR A 290 -23.37 -11.46 0.34
N LYS A 291 -23.68 -10.83 -0.80
CA LYS A 291 -24.33 -11.51 -1.93
C LYS A 291 -23.43 -12.53 -2.59
#